data_AF-A0AAX4INT6-F1
#
_entry.id   AF-A0AAX4INT6-F1
#
_cell.length_a   1.000
_cell.length_b   1.000
_cell.length_c   1.000
_cell.angle_alpha   90.00
_cell.angle_beta   90.00
_cell.angle_gamma   90.00
#
_symmetry.space_group_name_H-M   'P 1'
#
loop_
_entity.id
_entity.type
_entity.pdbx_description
1 polymer ?
#
loop_
_entity_poly.entity_id
_entity_poly.type
_entity_poly.pdbx_seq_one_letter_code
_entity_poly.pdbx_strand_id
1 'polypeptide(L)'
;MGSMPGFSVQPFKNGLKFGAEIHGLDINNMTGKLKFSAANRMSDSHDQLDADVENLRETIQKYFVVVVKNQQNELPSKNWELLQKLDPGAPEFTDEEWAKFYNPEGKGILAKLGYNAIPNAGRLYLMGKGYQGKDHYGLKNVEINEAFADAYYSKPLPLEDFKKGVARFQSWHMDGPQYNINPPKFSSFRSIRVPQGEQTVEWADGSGMTMKIKPGRTAFISTAQMYDVLSEDEKRMADHSWCEYMYYPYEWILGCRGNPNGLNVACEGREVPEEVMESMPRDPKHQQILPMVWVNEVTGGKHFQVQPNIVRRLFIRSGPDEKPRVIDDIKEVRDFLTNIQGRILRPENVYVGPEDEGDHLFWYNWGVMHSKIDYPVEYGVRTAHQGWLPGSKAPKGPVPIPGH
;
A
#
# COMPACT_ATOMS: atom_id res chain seq x y z
N MET A 1 -16.34 -6.19 -24.17
CA MET A 1 -14.88 -6.01 -24.24
C MET A 1 -14.63 -4.80 -25.13
N GLY A 2 -14.39 -3.63 -24.55
CA GLY A 2 -13.96 -2.46 -25.33
C GLY A 2 -12.45 -2.50 -25.42
N SER A 3 -11.88 -2.63 -26.62
CA SER A 3 -10.46 -2.40 -26.84
C SER A 3 -10.22 -0.88 -26.75
N MET A 4 -9.62 -0.43 -25.64
CA MET A 4 -9.05 0.91 -25.62
C MET A 4 -7.74 0.87 -26.44
N PRO A 5 -7.40 1.92 -27.20
CA PRO A 5 -6.13 1.95 -27.91
C PRO A 5 -4.96 1.80 -26.92
N GLY A 6 -3.94 1.02 -27.28
CA GLY A 6 -2.70 0.85 -26.50
C GLY A 6 -2.53 -0.53 -25.85
N PHE A 7 -3.47 -0.99 -25.02
CA PHE A 7 -3.37 -2.26 -24.29
C PHE A 7 -4.74 -2.88 -23.98
N SER A 8 -4.76 -4.17 -23.62
CA SER A 8 -5.99 -4.88 -23.24
C SER A 8 -6.08 -5.11 -21.74
N VAL A 9 -7.30 -5.00 -21.19
CA VAL A 9 -7.58 -5.17 -19.76
C VAL A 9 -8.49 -6.37 -19.56
N GLN A 10 -8.08 -7.28 -18.68
CA GLN A 10 -8.82 -8.49 -18.33
C GLN A 10 -9.10 -8.50 -16.83
N PRO A 11 -10.33 -8.21 -16.37
CA PRO A 11 -10.68 -8.31 -14.96
C PRO A 11 -10.41 -9.71 -14.42
N PHE A 12 -10.03 -9.81 -13.14
CA PHE A 12 -9.84 -11.11 -12.50
C PHE A 12 -11.14 -11.93 -12.53
N LYS A 13 -11.02 -13.21 -12.86
CA LYS A 13 -12.18 -14.11 -13.07
C LYS A 13 -12.58 -14.91 -11.82
N ASN A 14 -11.84 -14.77 -10.72
CA ASN A 14 -11.90 -15.67 -9.55
C ASN A 14 -12.94 -15.25 -8.49
N GLY A 15 -14.01 -14.56 -8.87
CA GLY A 15 -15.02 -14.04 -7.92
C GLY A 15 -14.61 -12.79 -7.14
N LEU A 16 -13.36 -12.34 -7.29
CA LEU A 16 -12.89 -11.05 -6.77
C LEU A 16 -13.65 -9.91 -7.45
N LYS A 17 -14.10 -8.92 -6.65
CA LYS A 17 -14.82 -7.73 -7.14
C LYS A 17 -13.89 -6.60 -7.57
N PHE A 18 -12.59 -6.81 -7.52
CA PHE A 18 -11.56 -5.87 -7.93
C PHE A 18 -10.41 -6.63 -8.59
N GLY A 19 -9.56 -5.90 -9.28
CA GLY A 19 -8.36 -6.40 -9.89
C GLY A 19 -8.48 -6.71 -11.38
N ALA A 20 -7.40 -6.48 -12.12
CA ALA A 20 -7.31 -6.84 -13.53
C ALA A 20 -5.87 -7.14 -13.97
N GLU A 21 -5.73 -7.92 -15.03
CA GLU A 21 -4.48 -8.04 -15.78
C GLU A 21 -4.48 -7.05 -16.94
N ILE A 22 -3.31 -6.49 -17.23
CA ILE A 22 -3.06 -5.65 -18.40
C ILE A 22 -2.07 -6.39 -19.31
N HIS A 23 -2.46 -6.55 -20.58
CA HIS A 23 -1.66 -7.24 -21.59
C HIS A 23 -1.37 -6.31 -22.77
N GLY A 24 -0.14 -6.39 -23.29
CA GLY A 24 0.31 -5.62 -24.46
C GLY A 24 0.87 -4.22 -24.15
N LEU A 25 0.96 -3.84 -22.87
CA LEU A 25 1.57 -2.59 -22.43
C LEU A 25 3.09 -2.76 -22.26
N ASP A 26 3.88 -1.82 -22.77
CA ASP A 26 5.33 -1.77 -22.54
C ASP A 26 5.70 -0.49 -21.80
N ILE A 27 5.98 -0.63 -20.50
CA ILE A 27 6.27 0.50 -19.60
C ILE A 27 7.51 1.28 -20.04
N ASN A 28 8.49 0.63 -20.70
CA ASN A 28 9.68 1.34 -21.17
C ASN A 28 9.36 2.40 -22.23
N ASN A 29 8.28 2.19 -22.98
CA ASN A 29 7.86 3.03 -24.08
C ASN A 29 6.72 3.99 -23.72
N MET A 30 6.10 3.87 -22.54
CA MET A 30 5.00 4.75 -22.09
C MET A 30 5.40 6.18 -21.75
N THR A 31 6.66 6.40 -21.34
CA THR A 31 7.05 7.68 -20.73
C THR A 31 7.65 8.69 -21.71
N GLY A 32 7.77 8.35 -23.00
CA GLY A 32 8.16 9.31 -24.03
C GLY A 32 9.58 9.87 -23.87
N LYS A 33 10.58 9.10 -24.29
CA LYS A 33 11.72 9.70 -25.00
C LYS A 33 11.76 9.05 -26.36
N LEU A 34 11.30 9.77 -27.38
CA LEU A 34 11.46 9.38 -28.78
C LEU A 34 12.92 8.93 -28.99
N LYS A 35 13.13 7.69 -29.42
CA LYS A 35 14.35 7.37 -30.17
C LYS A 35 14.26 8.23 -31.43
N PHE A 36 15.22 9.15 -31.61
CA PHE A 36 15.39 9.84 -32.87
C PHE A 36 15.67 8.82 -33.97
N SER A 37 14.62 8.39 -34.68
CA SER A 37 14.74 7.88 -36.04
C SER A 37 14.05 8.86 -36.95
N ALA A 38 14.80 9.38 -37.91
CA ALA A 38 14.39 10.45 -38.80
C ALA A 38 13.06 10.14 -39.52
N ALA A 39 12.25 11.19 -39.63
CA ALA A 39 11.06 11.33 -40.47
C ALA A 39 9.86 10.44 -40.12
N ASN A 40 9.02 10.89 -39.17
CA ASN A 40 7.57 11.11 -39.36
C ASN A 40 6.90 11.64 -38.07
N ARG A 41 6.07 12.69 -38.22
CA ARG A 41 5.07 13.28 -37.30
C ARG A 41 5.35 13.22 -35.78
N MET A 42 6.01 14.26 -35.26
CA MET A 42 6.26 14.42 -33.82
C MET A 42 5.01 14.74 -32.98
N SER A 43 3.96 15.35 -33.55
CA SER A 43 2.75 15.73 -32.78
C SER A 43 1.93 14.52 -32.34
N ASP A 44 1.68 13.58 -33.25
CA ASP A 44 0.76 12.45 -33.02
C ASP A 44 1.30 11.46 -31.95
N SER A 45 2.61 11.48 -31.70
CA SER A 45 3.29 10.56 -30.77
C SER A 45 3.24 10.99 -29.31
N HIS A 46 3.27 12.30 -29.01
CA HIS A 46 3.22 12.80 -27.64
C HIS A 46 1.80 12.72 -27.08
N ASP A 47 0.80 13.11 -27.87
CA ASP A 47 -0.61 13.04 -27.48
C ASP A 47 -1.04 11.59 -27.18
N GLN A 48 -0.51 10.61 -27.91
CA GLN A 48 -0.80 9.18 -27.67
C GLN A 48 -0.16 8.65 -26.39
N LEU A 49 1.05 9.08 -26.04
CA LEU A 49 1.73 8.66 -24.81
C LEU A 49 1.02 9.18 -23.57
N ASP A 50 0.54 10.41 -23.62
CA ASP A 50 -0.25 11.00 -22.53
C ASP A 50 -1.62 10.31 -22.41
N ALA A 51 -2.21 9.88 -23.54
CA ALA A 51 -3.42 9.06 -23.54
C ALA A 51 -3.21 7.66 -22.91
N ASP A 52 -2.08 6.99 -23.17
CA ASP A 52 -1.78 5.68 -22.58
C ASP A 52 -1.58 5.76 -21.06
N VAL A 53 -0.92 6.82 -20.57
CA VAL A 53 -0.78 7.09 -19.13
C VAL A 53 -2.13 7.37 -18.49
N GLU A 54 -2.99 8.18 -19.13
CA GLU A 54 -4.35 8.44 -18.63
C GLU A 54 -5.17 7.15 -18.57
N ASN A 55 -5.16 6.37 -19.65
CA ASN A 55 -5.85 5.08 -19.70
C ASN A 55 -5.37 4.14 -18.59
N LEU A 56 -4.06 4.09 -18.31
CA LEU A 56 -3.53 3.30 -17.21
C LEU A 56 -4.00 3.86 -15.86
N ARG A 57 -3.97 5.18 -15.66
CA ARG A 57 -4.42 5.85 -14.44
C ARG A 57 -5.88 5.55 -14.13
N GLU A 58 -6.75 5.64 -15.13
CA GLU A 58 -8.17 5.28 -15.01
C GLU A 58 -8.34 3.77 -14.75
N THR A 59 -7.55 2.93 -15.42
CA THR A 59 -7.61 1.47 -15.24
C THR A 59 -7.21 1.10 -13.81
N ILE A 60 -6.13 1.67 -13.26
CA ILE A 60 -5.72 1.45 -11.87
C ILE A 60 -6.83 1.90 -10.90
N GLN A 61 -7.41 3.08 -11.11
CA GLN A 61 -8.50 3.57 -10.24
C GLN A 61 -9.80 2.79 -10.38
N LYS A 62 -10.08 2.20 -11.54
CA LYS A 62 -11.28 1.41 -11.77
C LYS A 62 -11.20 -0.01 -11.21
N TYR A 63 -10.04 -0.64 -11.34
CA TYR A 63 -9.83 -2.03 -10.90
C TYR A 63 -9.08 -2.14 -9.58
N PHE A 64 -8.59 -1.03 -9.03
CA PHE A 64 -7.87 -0.87 -7.76
C PHE A 64 -6.50 -1.56 -7.70
N VAL A 65 -6.34 -2.75 -8.26
CA VAL A 65 -5.07 -3.45 -8.43
C VAL A 65 -4.97 -3.88 -9.89
N VAL A 66 -3.85 -3.62 -10.54
CA VAL A 66 -3.61 -4.09 -11.91
C VAL A 66 -2.27 -4.77 -12.00
N VAL A 67 -2.20 -5.86 -12.76
CA VAL A 67 -0.97 -6.59 -13.03
C VAL A 67 -0.63 -6.43 -14.51
N VAL A 68 0.37 -5.60 -14.80
CA VAL A 68 0.91 -5.46 -16.15
C VAL A 68 1.83 -6.65 -16.41
N LYS A 69 1.42 -7.50 -17.35
CA LYS A 69 2.12 -8.75 -17.64
C LYS A 69 3.38 -8.50 -18.49
N ASN A 70 4.37 -9.38 -18.35
CA ASN A 70 5.53 -9.46 -19.23
C ASN A 70 6.45 -8.22 -19.26
N GLN A 71 6.76 -7.65 -18.10
CA GLN A 71 7.69 -6.52 -17.96
C GLN A 71 9.11 -6.97 -17.58
N GLN A 72 9.59 -8.11 -18.10
CA GLN A 72 10.93 -8.64 -17.77
C GLN A 72 12.07 -7.68 -18.16
N ASN A 73 11.86 -6.87 -19.21
CA ASN A 73 12.85 -5.93 -19.74
C ASN A 73 12.68 -4.50 -19.23
N GLU A 74 11.75 -4.25 -18.30
CA GLU A 74 11.52 -2.91 -17.76
C GLU A 74 12.76 -2.38 -17.04
N LEU A 75 13.07 -1.10 -17.30
CA LEU A 75 14.11 -0.36 -16.61
C LEU A 75 13.54 0.31 -15.35
N PRO A 76 14.23 0.27 -14.20
CA PRO A 76 13.76 0.93 -12.98
C PRO A 76 13.47 2.43 -13.18
N SER A 77 14.30 3.14 -13.92
CA SER A 77 14.05 4.55 -14.23
C SER A 77 12.72 4.79 -14.95
N LYS A 78 12.23 3.84 -15.76
CA LYS A 78 10.96 3.95 -16.48
C LYS A 78 9.75 3.75 -15.58
N ASN A 79 9.86 2.90 -14.57
CA ASN A 79 8.88 2.82 -13.49
C ASN A 79 8.77 4.16 -12.76
N TRP A 80 9.90 4.75 -12.37
CA TRP A 80 9.91 6.03 -11.67
C TRP A 80 9.29 7.16 -12.50
N GLU A 81 9.68 7.28 -13.78
CA GLU A 81 9.09 8.23 -14.72
C GLU A 81 7.57 8.02 -14.85
N LEU A 82 7.10 6.76 -14.88
CA LEU A 82 5.67 6.45 -14.96
C LEU A 82 4.92 6.86 -13.67
N LEU A 83 5.47 6.58 -12.49
CA LEU A 83 4.90 7.05 -11.22
C LEU A 83 4.73 8.58 -11.21
N GLN A 84 5.74 9.33 -11.66
CA GLN A 84 5.66 10.79 -11.77
C GLN A 84 4.55 11.23 -12.73
N LYS A 85 4.36 10.53 -13.85
CA LYS A 85 3.27 10.83 -14.78
C LYS A 85 1.89 10.42 -14.25
N LEU A 86 1.80 9.40 -13.39
CA LEU A 86 0.54 9.01 -12.76
C LEU A 86 0.04 10.06 -11.77
N ASP A 87 0.93 10.79 -11.10
CA ASP A 87 0.60 11.94 -10.25
C ASP A 87 1.58 13.12 -10.48
N PRO A 88 1.40 13.91 -11.56
CA PRO A 88 2.38 14.94 -11.98
C PRO A 88 2.50 16.13 -11.03
N GLY A 89 1.58 16.27 -10.06
CA GLY A 89 1.65 17.29 -9.02
C GLY A 89 2.29 16.80 -7.72
N ALA A 90 2.82 15.57 -7.68
CA ALA A 90 3.43 15.03 -6.48
C ALA A 90 4.60 15.92 -6.01
N PRO A 91 4.69 16.23 -4.71
CA PRO A 91 5.76 17.07 -4.20
C PRO A 91 7.12 16.36 -4.31
N GLU A 92 8.15 17.14 -4.64
CA GLU A 92 9.53 16.70 -4.53
C GLU A 92 10.11 17.11 -3.17
N PHE A 93 11.08 16.33 -2.70
CA PHE A 93 11.79 16.52 -1.46
C PHE A 93 13.17 15.89 -1.60
N THR A 94 14.07 16.23 -0.70
CA THR A 94 15.39 15.61 -0.52
C THR A 94 15.28 14.33 0.31
N ASP A 95 16.31 13.49 0.30
CA ASP A 95 16.33 12.27 1.12
C ASP A 95 16.40 12.59 2.63
N GLU A 96 16.95 13.74 2.99
CA GLU A 96 16.95 14.24 4.37
C GLU A 96 15.53 14.62 4.82
N GLU A 97 14.79 15.36 4.00
CA GLU A 97 13.38 15.70 4.27
C GLU A 97 12.53 14.43 4.37
N TRP A 98 12.75 13.47 3.46
CA TRP A 98 12.07 12.18 3.50
C TRP A 98 12.26 11.45 4.82
N ALA A 99 13.50 11.33 5.30
CA ALA A 99 13.79 10.69 6.57
C ALA A 99 13.09 11.42 7.74
N LYS A 100 13.02 12.75 7.67
CA LYS A 100 12.36 13.60 8.67
C LYS A 100 10.84 13.46 8.72
N PHE A 101 10.20 12.89 7.70
CA PHE A 101 8.76 12.59 7.75
C PHE A 101 8.43 11.41 8.68
N TYR A 102 9.41 10.57 9.01
CA TYR A 102 9.20 9.41 9.87
C TYR A 102 9.72 9.62 11.29
N ASN A 103 10.73 10.47 11.46
CA ASN A 103 11.32 10.80 12.76
C ASN A 103 11.97 12.18 12.68
N PRO A 104 11.87 13.05 13.69
CA PRO A 104 12.37 14.43 13.62
C PRO A 104 13.88 14.53 13.36
N GLU A 105 14.67 13.53 13.75
CA GLU A 105 16.12 13.47 13.50
C GLU A 105 16.49 12.65 12.25
N GLY A 106 15.51 12.08 11.54
CA GLY A 106 15.75 11.17 10.42
C GLY A 106 16.30 9.79 10.84
N LYS A 107 16.31 9.47 12.13
CA LYS A 107 16.86 8.22 12.69
C LYS A 107 15.79 7.18 13.05
N GLY A 108 14.63 7.30 12.40
CA GLY A 108 13.46 6.51 12.69
C GLY A 108 13.49 5.09 12.14
N ILE A 109 12.31 4.47 12.06
CA ILE A 109 12.12 3.12 11.50
C ILE A 109 12.82 2.93 10.15
N LEU A 110 12.81 3.94 9.27
CA LEU A 110 13.41 3.85 7.94
C LEU A 110 14.92 3.66 7.99
N ALA A 111 15.60 4.42 8.85
CA ALA A 111 17.04 4.32 9.02
C ALA A 111 17.44 2.98 9.67
N LYS A 112 16.59 2.44 10.55
CA LYS A 112 16.81 1.15 11.22
C LYS A 112 16.65 -0.05 10.29
N LEU A 113 15.62 -0.03 9.43
CA LEU A 113 15.35 -1.13 8.50
C LEU A 113 16.33 -1.14 7.32
N GLY A 114 16.83 0.03 6.92
CA GLY A 114 17.74 0.19 5.79
C GLY A 114 16.99 0.06 4.45
N TYR A 115 17.10 1.09 3.61
CA TYR A 115 16.55 1.06 2.26
C TYR A 115 17.66 0.90 1.23
N ASN A 116 17.49 -0.06 0.33
CA ASN A 116 18.34 -0.22 -0.83
C ASN A 116 17.74 0.56 -2.01
N ALA A 117 17.90 1.88 -1.99
CA ALA A 117 17.48 2.73 -3.10
C ALA A 117 18.22 2.35 -4.38
N ILE A 118 17.50 2.19 -5.48
CA ILE A 118 18.08 1.82 -6.77
C ILE A 118 18.78 3.04 -7.38
N PRO A 119 20.09 2.96 -7.67
CA PRO A 119 20.82 4.06 -8.30
C PRO A 119 20.15 4.57 -9.59
N ASN A 120 20.06 5.89 -9.74
CA ASN A 120 19.50 6.57 -10.92
C ASN A 120 18.04 6.22 -11.26
N ALA A 121 17.26 5.76 -10.28
CA ALA A 121 15.85 5.38 -10.46
C ALA A 121 14.91 6.08 -9.48
N GLY A 122 15.23 7.33 -9.12
CA GLY A 122 14.44 8.13 -8.18
C GLY A 122 14.35 7.47 -6.81
N ARG A 123 13.13 7.31 -6.28
CA ARG A 123 12.85 6.61 -5.01
C ARG A 123 12.25 5.23 -5.20
N LEU A 124 12.81 4.48 -6.15
CA LEU A 124 12.56 3.05 -6.20
C LEU A 124 13.50 2.31 -5.27
N TYR A 125 12.93 1.38 -4.53
CA TYR A 125 13.63 0.59 -3.54
C TYR A 125 13.67 -0.87 -3.97
N LEU A 126 14.83 -1.49 -3.75
CA LEU A 126 14.98 -2.93 -3.81
C LEU A 126 14.36 -3.55 -2.57
N MET A 127 13.27 -4.29 -2.79
CA MET A 127 12.54 -5.05 -1.77
C MET A 127 12.75 -6.54 -2.03
N GLY A 128 12.88 -7.35 -0.99
CA GLY A 128 13.16 -8.77 -1.20
C GLY A 128 13.64 -9.50 0.04
N LYS A 129 14.17 -10.70 -0.20
CA LYS A 129 14.76 -11.57 0.81
C LYS A 129 15.85 -12.43 0.19
N GLY A 130 16.97 -12.58 0.89
CA GLY A 130 18.15 -13.32 0.45
C GLY A 130 19.09 -12.52 -0.47
N TYR A 131 20.07 -13.22 -1.06
CA TYR A 131 21.10 -12.65 -1.92
C TYR A 131 20.53 -12.08 -3.23
N GLN A 132 20.77 -10.80 -3.48
CA GLN A 132 20.22 -10.06 -4.61
C GLN A 132 21.13 -10.05 -5.85
N GLY A 133 22.23 -10.82 -5.81
CA GLY A 133 23.16 -10.95 -6.93
C GLY A 133 24.41 -10.08 -6.82
N LYS A 134 25.33 -10.29 -7.76
CA LYS A 134 26.63 -9.60 -7.78
C LYS A 134 26.50 -8.11 -8.04
N ASP A 135 25.57 -7.73 -8.90
CA ASP A 135 25.27 -6.34 -9.26
C ASP A 135 23.80 -6.27 -9.71
N HIS A 136 22.94 -5.71 -8.86
CA HIS A 136 21.53 -5.45 -9.16
C HIS A 136 21.33 -3.95 -9.39
N TYR A 137 21.49 -3.51 -10.63
CA TYR A 137 21.36 -2.10 -11.02
C TYR A 137 22.29 -1.14 -10.23
N GLY A 138 23.51 -1.58 -9.92
CA GLY A 138 24.50 -0.82 -9.14
C GLY A 138 24.55 -1.18 -7.67
N LEU A 139 23.55 -1.92 -7.16
CA LEU A 139 23.56 -2.48 -5.81
C LEU A 139 24.37 -3.79 -5.80
N LYS A 140 25.62 -3.71 -5.36
CA LYS A 140 26.58 -4.82 -5.46
C LYS A 140 26.55 -5.70 -4.22
N ASN A 141 26.39 -7.01 -4.42
CA ASN A 141 26.43 -8.04 -3.38
C ASN A 141 25.50 -7.76 -2.19
N VAL A 142 24.31 -7.20 -2.45
CA VAL A 142 23.32 -6.94 -1.40
C VAL A 142 22.69 -8.26 -0.94
N GLU A 143 22.70 -8.48 0.38
CA GLU A 143 21.96 -9.54 1.06
C GLU A 143 20.82 -8.89 1.85
N ILE A 144 19.58 -9.25 1.56
CA ILE A 144 18.43 -8.74 2.33
C ILE A 144 18.04 -9.78 3.38
N ASN A 145 18.53 -9.55 4.60
CA ASN A 145 18.23 -10.39 5.76
C ASN A 145 16.89 -9.96 6.37
N GLU A 146 15.78 -10.50 5.88
CA GLU A 146 14.52 -10.39 6.61
C GLU A 146 14.48 -11.46 7.71
N ALA A 147 14.59 -11.00 8.96
CA ALA A 147 14.35 -11.85 10.11
C ALA A 147 12.96 -12.47 10.04
N PHE A 148 12.84 -13.71 10.52
CA PHE A 148 11.55 -14.35 10.73
C PHE A 148 10.64 -13.40 11.52
N ALA A 149 9.47 -13.09 10.97
CA ALA A 149 8.60 -12.07 11.55
C ALA A 149 7.83 -12.53 12.82
N ASP A 150 8.27 -13.57 13.52
CA ASP A 150 7.58 -14.08 14.72
C ASP A 150 7.40 -13.03 15.81
N ALA A 151 8.43 -12.22 16.03
CA ALA A 151 8.45 -11.16 17.02
C ALA A 151 7.41 -10.06 16.73
N TYR A 152 6.95 -9.92 15.49
CA TYR A 152 5.92 -8.96 15.14
C TYR A 152 4.55 -9.37 15.69
N TYR A 153 4.22 -10.65 15.80
CA TYR A 153 2.87 -11.07 16.16
C TYR A 153 2.66 -11.11 17.69
N SER A 154 1.53 -10.59 18.16
CA SER A 154 1.11 -10.67 19.57
C SER A 154 0.98 -12.12 20.05
N LYS A 155 0.48 -12.98 19.17
CA LYS A 155 0.58 -14.45 19.27
C LYS A 155 1.67 -14.89 18.30
N PRO A 156 2.88 -15.28 18.73
CA PRO A 156 3.94 -15.69 17.82
C PRO A 156 3.53 -16.86 16.91
N LEU A 157 4.12 -16.94 15.71
CA LEU A 157 4.04 -18.12 14.85
C LEU A 157 5.21 -19.04 15.20
N PRO A 158 4.99 -20.33 15.56
CA PRO A 158 6.11 -21.24 15.84
C PRO A 158 7.02 -21.39 14.63
N LEU A 159 8.33 -21.34 14.84
CA LEU A 159 9.34 -21.46 13.78
C LEU A 159 9.19 -22.77 12.97
N GLU A 160 8.83 -23.86 13.63
CA GLU A 160 8.64 -25.16 12.97
C GLU A 160 7.42 -25.19 12.05
N ASP A 161 6.38 -24.41 12.35
CA ASP A 161 5.22 -24.27 11.47
C ASP A 161 5.55 -23.33 10.30
N PHE A 162 6.29 -22.25 10.58
CA PHE A 162 6.80 -21.36 9.54
C PHE A 162 7.66 -22.10 8.51
N LYS A 163 8.62 -22.93 8.97
CA LYS A 163 9.46 -23.78 8.11
C LYS A 163 8.65 -24.78 7.28
N LYS A 164 7.47 -25.20 7.74
CA LYS A 164 6.53 -26.05 6.99
C LYS A 164 5.64 -25.26 6.02
N GLY A 165 5.85 -23.95 5.88
CA GLY A 165 5.12 -23.08 4.97
C GLY A 165 3.86 -22.46 5.56
N VAL A 166 3.67 -22.48 6.88
CA VAL A 166 2.62 -21.69 7.53
C VAL A 166 3.06 -20.23 7.57
N ALA A 167 2.17 -19.31 7.24
CA ALA A 167 2.41 -17.88 7.28
C ALA A 167 1.21 -17.12 7.84
N ARG A 168 1.40 -15.83 8.10
CA ARG A 168 0.34 -14.91 8.52
C ARG A 168 0.50 -13.60 7.77
N PHE A 169 -0.59 -12.88 7.60
CA PHE A 169 -0.52 -11.50 7.13
C PHE A 169 0.27 -10.68 8.15
N GLN A 170 1.23 -9.88 7.68
CA GLN A 170 1.77 -8.79 8.50
C GLN A 170 0.74 -7.64 8.60
N SER A 171 1.17 -6.43 8.91
CA SER A 171 0.31 -5.24 8.97
C SER A 171 -0.51 -5.03 7.70
N TRP A 172 -1.85 -5.06 7.80
CA TRP A 172 -2.73 -4.49 6.79
C TRP A 172 -2.65 -2.96 6.84
N HIS A 173 -2.24 -2.35 5.74
CA HIS A 173 -2.00 -0.91 5.68
C HIS A 173 -2.23 -0.35 4.26
N MET A 174 -2.17 0.98 4.15
CA MET A 174 -1.92 1.68 2.89
C MET A 174 -0.51 2.27 2.96
N ASP A 175 0.13 2.50 1.82
CA ASP A 175 1.44 3.15 1.80
C ASP A 175 1.34 4.59 2.31
N GLY A 176 2.46 5.11 2.81
CA GLY A 176 2.60 6.48 3.28
C GLY A 176 2.95 6.59 4.76
N PRO A 177 3.44 7.77 5.21
CA PRO A 177 3.73 8.04 6.61
C PRO A 177 2.49 8.46 7.41
N GLN A 178 1.39 8.87 6.74
CA GLN A 178 0.22 9.53 7.36
C GLN A 178 0.62 10.69 8.29
N TYR A 179 1.68 11.41 7.92
CA TYR A 179 2.17 12.61 8.58
C TYR A 179 2.95 13.47 7.57
N ASN A 180 2.76 14.79 7.61
CA ASN A 180 3.44 15.81 6.79
C ASN A 180 3.17 15.78 5.27
N ILE A 181 3.01 14.60 4.69
CA ILE A 181 2.73 14.41 3.27
C ILE A 181 1.44 13.63 3.08
N ASN A 182 0.75 13.89 1.96
CA ASN A 182 -0.47 13.18 1.63
C ASN A 182 -0.17 11.70 1.33
N PRO A 183 -1.08 10.78 1.70
CA PRO A 183 -0.97 9.39 1.31
C PRO A 183 -0.79 9.24 -0.21
N PRO A 184 0.12 8.37 -0.68
CA PRO A 184 0.31 8.08 -2.09
C PRO A 184 -1.00 7.69 -2.74
N LYS A 185 -1.28 8.22 -3.94
CA LYS A 185 -2.43 7.78 -4.73
C LYS A 185 -2.16 6.46 -5.44
N PHE A 186 -0.94 6.30 -5.96
CA PHE A 186 -0.50 5.13 -6.70
C PHE A 186 0.78 4.57 -6.11
N SER A 187 0.86 3.25 -6.11
CA SER A 187 2.06 2.51 -5.73
C SER A 187 2.36 1.47 -6.79
N SER A 188 3.65 1.20 -6.95
CA SER A 188 4.20 0.28 -7.92
C SER A 188 4.99 -0.81 -7.20
N PHE A 189 4.88 -2.04 -7.72
CA PHE A 189 5.68 -3.18 -7.27
C PHE A 189 5.97 -4.11 -8.44
N ARG A 190 7.22 -4.21 -8.86
CA ARG A 190 7.64 -5.12 -9.94
C ARG A 190 8.25 -6.39 -9.37
N SER A 191 7.70 -7.54 -9.74
CA SER A 191 8.17 -8.87 -9.33
C SER A 191 9.30 -9.32 -10.27
N ILE A 192 10.54 -9.38 -9.79
CA ILE A 192 11.71 -9.74 -10.60
C ILE A 192 12.13 -11.19 -10.37
N ARG A 193 12.20 -11.59 -9.10
CA ARG A 193 12.39 -12.98 -8.69
C ARG A 193 11.34 -13.35 -7.67
N VAL A 194 10.77 -14.54 -7.85
CA VAL A 194 9.66 -15.00 -7.04
C VAL A 194 9.99 -16.39 -6.47
N PRO A 195 9.89 -16.58 -5.14
CA PRO A 195 10.13 -17.89 -4.53
C PRO A 195 9.12 -18.93 -5.01
N GLN A 196 9.49 -20.20 -4.92
CA GLN A 196 8.72 -21.35 -5.38
C GLN A 196 8.18 -22.18 -4.22
N GLY A 197 7.14 -22.97 -4.48
CA GLY A 197 6.50 -23.83 -3.49
C GLY A 197 5.09 -23.39 -3.11
N GLU A 198 4.56 -24.00 -2.06
CA GLU A 198 3.23 -23.71 -1.51
C GLU A 198 3.34 -23.24 -0.05
N GLN A 199 2.49 -22.28 0.31
CA GLN A 199 2.30 -21.83 1.68
C GLN A 199 0.83 -21.84 2.06
N THR A 200 0.56 -21.87 3.36
CA THR A 200 -0.77 -21.67 3.92
C THR A 200 -0.75 -20.46 4.84
N VAL A 201 -1.56 -19.46 4.54
CA VAL A 201 -1.79 -18.34 5.44
C VAL A 201 -2.91 -18.71 6.40
N GLU A 202 -2.68 -18.52 7.70
CA GLU A 202 -3.73 -18.61 8.71
C GLU A 202 -4.08 -17.23 9.27
N TRP A 203 -5.35 -17.04 9.64
CA TRP A 203 -5.80 -15.82 10.31
C TRP A 203 -5.38 -15.82 11.79
N ALA A 204 -5.35 -16.99 12.42
CA ALA A 204 -4.99 -17.17 13.84
C ALA A 204 -5.72 -16.23 14.84
N ASP A 205 -6.93 -15.81 14.48
CA ASP A 205 -7.84 -14.98 15.28
C ASP A 205 -8.98 -15.77 15.94
N GLY A 206 -8.92 -17.11 15.86
CA GLY A 206 -9.93 -18.03 16.38
C GLY A 206 -10.99 -18.44 15.36
N SER A 207 -11.01 -17.84 14.16
CA SER A 207 -11.94 -18.22 13.09
C SER A 207 -11.66 -19.58 12.45
N GLY A 208 -10.42 -20.09 12.58
CA GLY A 208 -9.95 -21.27 11.85
C GLY A 208 -9.75 -21.05 10.35
N MET A 209 -9.85 -19.81 9.86
CA MET A 209 -9.68 -19.50 8.44
C MET A 209 -8.23 -19.67 7.98
N THR A 210 -8.08 -20.30 6.82
CA THR A 210 -6.80 -20.50 6.15
C THR A 210 -6.95 -20.32 4.64
N MET A 211 -5.86 -19.95 3.97
CA MET A 211 -5.82 -19.83 2.51
C MET A 211 -4.48 -20.36 1.97
N LYS A 212 -4.53 -21.22 0.95
CA LYS A 212 -3.34 -21.66 0.22
C LYS A 212 -2.86 -20.58 -0.74
N ILE A 213 -1.57 -20.33 -0.74
CA ILE A 213 -0.92 -19.32 -1.59
C ILE A 213 0.42 -19.80 -2.12
N LYS A 214 0.98 -19.06 -3.08
CA LYS A 214 2.41 -19.13 -3.39
C LYS A 214 3.21 -18.25 -2.41
N PRO A 215 4.50 -18.50 -2.18
CA PRO A 215 5.32 -17.65 -1.34
C PRO A 215 5.68 -16.30 -1.95
N GLY A 216 6.17 -15.40 -1.09
CA GLY A 216 6.69 -14.08 -1.49
C GLY A 216 5.64 -13.11 -2.02
N ARG A 217 4.38 -13.28 -1.62
CA ARG A 217 3.24 -12.50 -2.13
C ARG A 217 2.91 -11.29 -1.28
N THR A 218 2.27 -10.33 -1.93
CA THR A 218 1.57 -9.23 -1.29
C THR A 218 0.08 -9.49 -1.43
N ALA A 219 -0.64 -9.49 -0.32
CA ALA A 219 -2.08 -9.63 -0.31
C ALA A 219 -2.77 -8.26 -0.34
N PHE A 220 -3.95 -8.20 -0.95
CA PHE A 220 -4.75 -6.99 -1.11
C PHE A 220 -6.21 -7.25 -0.76
N ILE A 221 -6.87 -6.25 -0.20
CA ILE A 221 -8.31 -6.21 0.06
C ILE A 221 -8.90 -4.88 -0.41
N SER A 222 -10.11 -4.91 -0.96
CA SER A 222 -10.81 -3.72 -1.44
C SER A 222 -11.52 -3.00 -0.30
N THR A 223 -11.23 -1.71 -0.13
CA THR A 223 -11.95 -0.87 0.83
C THR A 223 -13.28 -0.33 0.29
N ALA A 224 -13.53 -0.47 -1.02
CA ALA A 224 -14.88 -0.30 -1.58
C ALA A 224 -15.81 -1.43 -1.13
N GLN A 225 -15.35 -2.69 -1.22
CA GLN A 225 -16.11 -3.82 -0.67
C GLN A 225 -16.36 -3.66 0.83
N MET A 226 -15.39 -3.09 1.55
CA MET A 226 -15.52 -2.79 2.97
C MET A 226 -16.62 -1.75 3.26
N TYR A 227 -16.77 -0.74 2.39
CA TYR A 227 -17.88 0.22 2.45
C TYR A 227 -19.23 -0.41 2.08
N ASP A 228 -19.25 -1.26 1.04
CA ASP A 228 -20.48 -1.88 0.54
C ASP A 228 -21.18 -2.78 1.57
N VAL A 229 -20.42 -3.42 2.47
CA VAL A 229 -20.95 -4.29 3.53
C VAL A 229 -21.44 -3.54 4.77
N LEU A 230 -21.25 -2.22 4.84
CA LEU A 230 -21.82 -1.40 5.90
C LEU A 230 -23.35 -1.32 5.77
N SER A 231 -24.04 -1.29 6.90
CA SER A 231 -25.46 -0.92 6.93
C SER A 231 -25.64 0.55 6.52
N GLU A 232 -26.85 0.96 6.15
CA GLU A 232 -27.12 2.35 5.73
C GLU A 232 -26.81 3.38 6.84
N ASP A 233 -27.03 3.02 8.11
CA ASP A 233 -26.65 3.87 9.24
C ASP A 233 -25.14 3.94 9.44
N GLU A 234 -24.43 2.83 9.24
CA GLU A 234 -22.96 2.82 9.27
C GLU A 234 -22.36 3.59 8.09
N LYS A 235 -22.94 3.51 6.89
CA LYS A 235 -22.53 4.32 5.74
C LYS A 235 -22.72 5.80 6.02
N ARG A 236 -23.88 6.18 6.55
CA ARG A 236 -24.17 7.55 6.95
C ARG A 236 -23.15 8.03 7.98
N MET A 237 -22.86 7.24 9.00
CA MET A 237 -21.86 7.56 10.00
C MET A 237 -20.46 7.71 9.38
N ALA A 238 -20.01 6.73 8.60
CA ALA A 238 -18.67 6.71 8.01
C ALA A 238 -18.47 7.88 7.02
N ASP A 239 -19.50 8.23 6.24
CA ASP A 239 -19.46 9.34 5.28
C ASP A 239 -19.23 10.71 5.95
N HIS A 240 -19.65 10.87 7.22
CA HIS A 240 -19.55 12.13 7.96
C HIS A 240 -18.42 12.14 9.00
N SER A 241 -17.75 11.01 9.19
CA SER A 241 -16.74 10.81 10.23
C SER A 241 -15.32 10.92 9.68
N TRP A 242 -14.35 11.18 10.56
CA TRP A 242 -12.94 11.30 10.19
C TRP A 242 -12.01 10.73 11.26
N CYS A 243 -10.76 10.53 10.85
CA CYS A 243 -9.71 9.97 11.66
C CYS A 243 -8.58 11.01 11.83
N GLU A 244 -8.01 11.04 13.03
CA GLU A 244 -6.78 11.77 13.31
C GLU A 244 -5.65 10.76 13.54
N TYR A 245 -4.60 10.86 12.74
CA TYR A 245 -3.42 10.04 12.86
C TYR A 245 -2.44 10.64 13.87
N MET A 246 -1.66 9.79 14.53
CA MET A 246 -0.57 10.27 15.38
C MET A 246 0.52 10.92 14.51
N TYR A 247 1.17 11.96 15.02
CA TYR A 247 2.38 12.50 14.39
C TYR A 247 3.54 11.50 14.58
N TYR A 248 4.45 11.41 13.61
CA TYR A 248 5.47 10.34 13.56
C TYR A 248 4.89 8.94 13.90
N PRO A 249 3.82 8.53 13.21
CA PRO A 249 2.98 7.42 13.68
C PRO A 249 3.73 6.09 13.79
N TYR A 250 4.74 5.85 12.96
CA TYR A 250 5.55 4.64 13.03
C TYR A 250 6.55 4.63 14.19
N GLU A 251 6.93 5.79 14.73
CA GLU A 251 7.66 5.86 16.00
C GLU A 251 6.73 5.54 17.16
N TRP A 252 5.48 6.05 17.11
CA TRP A 252 4.48 5.79 18.13
C TRP A 252 4.22 4.29 18.32
N ILE A 253 4.13 3.53 17.22
CA ILE A 253 3.86 2.09 17.27
C ILE A 253 5.10 1.21 17.15
N LEU A 254 6.31 1.77 17.23
CA LEU A 254 7.56 1.03 16.99
C LEU A 254 7.71 -0.21 17.88
N GLY A 255 7.26 -0.13 19.13
CA GLY A 255 7.30 -1.24 20.08
C GLY A 255 6.09 -2.19 20.01
N CYS A 256 5.06 -1.84 19.24
CA CYS A 256 3.82 -2.59 19.17
C CYS A 256 3.97 -3.86 18.33
N ARG A 257 3.18 -4.87 18.71
CA ARG A 257 3.04 -6.12 17.96
C ARG A 257 1.74 -6.09 17.15
N GLY A 258 1.70 -6.71 15.99
CA GLY A 258 0.49 -6.90 15.20
C GLY A 258 -0.46 -7.92 15.79
N ASN A 259 -1.75 -7.82 15.47
CA ASN A 259 -2.66 -8.95 15.63
C ASN A 259 -2.26 -10.08 14.66
N PRO A 260 -2.55 -11.35 14.98
CA PRO A 260 -2.12 -12.50 14.17
C PRO A 260 -2.72 -12.51 12.75
N ASN A 261 -3.90 -11.93 12.54
CA ASN A 261 -4.51 -11.77 11.22
C ASN A 261 -3.99 -10.53 10.46
N GLY A 262 -3.05 -9.79 11.06
CA GLY A 262 -2.44 -8.58 10.49
C GLY A 262 -3.23 -7.29 10.66
N LEU A 263 -4.47 -7.36 11.15
CA LEU A 263 -5.35 -6.19 11.24
C LEU A 263 -5.14 -5.48 12.57
N ASN A 264 -4.79 -4.20 12.55
CA ASN A 264 -4.40 -3.44 13.76
C ASN A 264 -3.14 -3.97 14.45
N VAL A 265 -2.53 -3.09 15.26
CA VAL A 265 -1.62 -3.53 16.32
C VAL A 265 -2.41 -4.02 17.52
N ALA A 266 -1.84 -4.95 18.27
CA ALA A 266 -2.42 -5.53 19.46
C ALA A 266 -2.45 -4.51 20.62
N CYS A 267 -3.54 -4.49 21.38
CA CYS A 267 -3.72 -3.63 22.54
C CYS A 267 -2.94 -4.15 23.76
N GLU A 268 -1.62 -4.03 23.72
CA GLU A 268 -0.70 -4.49 24.77
C GLU A 268 -0.08 -3.35 25.58
N GLY A 269 -0.45 -2.09 25.31
CA GLY A 269 0.13 -0.91 25.97
C GLY A 269 1.61 -0.71 25.63
N ARG A 270 2.00 -1.06 24.39
CA ARG A 270 3.39 -0.99 23.90
C ARG A 270 3.69 0.25 23.05
N GLU A 271 2.68 1.10 22.91
CA GLU A 271 2.81 2.38 22.25
C GLU A 271 3.79 3.27 23.01
N VAL A 272 4.48 4.15 22.30
CA VAL A 272 5.24 5.22 22.94
C VAL A 272 4.25 6.10 23.74
N PRO A 273 4.52 6.41 25.02
CA PRO A 273 3.64 7.23 25.84
C PRO A 273 3.32 8.58 25.19
N GLU A 274 2.08 9.07 25.36
CA GLU A 274 1.62 10.32 24.74
C GLU A 274 2.51 11.51 25.11
N GLU A 275 2.96 11.62 26.37
CA GLU A 275 3.88 12.68 26.81
C GLU A 275 5.21 12.70 26.03
N VAL A 276 5.76 11.52 25.72
CA VAL A 276 7.00 11.39 24.94
C VAL A 276 6.75 11.79 23.50
N MET A 277 5.65 11.32 22.92
CA MET A 277 5.22 11.76 21.60
C MET A 277 5.05 13.29 21.58
N GLU A 278 4.38 13.87 22.57
CA GLU A 278 4.09 15.30 22.64
C GLU A 278 5.33 16.17 22.80
N SER A 279 6.42 15.60 23.33
CA SER A 279 7.72 16.26 23.41
C SER A 279 8.50 16.30 22.09
N MET A 280 8.15 15.47 21.10
CA MET A 280 8.89 15.39 19.84
C MET A 280 8.73 16.69 19.03
N PRO A 281 9.83 17.29 18.52
CA PRO A 281 9.75 18.47 17.66
C PRO A 281 8.87 18.21 16.45
N ARG A 282 7.82 19.01 16.26
CA ARG A 282 6.86 18.88 15.15
C ARG A 282 6.15 20.19 14.85
N ASP A 283 5.56 20.26 13.67
CA ASP A 283 4.56 21.28 13.34
C ASP A 283 3.16 20.66 13.44
N PRO A 284 2.28 21.13 14.34
CA PRO A 284 0.93 20.60 14.48
C PRO A 284 0.12 20.61 13.17
N LYS A 285 0.41 21.52 12.23
CA LYS A 285 -0.31 21.58 10.94
C LYS A 285 -0.04 20.36 10.04
N HIS A 286 1.03 19.62 10.31
CA HIS A 286 1.40 18.41 9.56
C HIS A 286 0.65 17.16 10.04
N GLN A 287 -0.07 17.26 11.15
CA GLN A 287 -0.92 16.17 11.62
C GLN A 287 -2.00 15.88 10.59
N GLN A 288 -2.10 14.62 10.19
CA GLN A 288 -3.07 14.21 9.19
C GLN A 288 -4.43 13.96 9.84
N ILE A 289 -5.43 14.68 9.35
CA ILE A 289 -6.83 14.52 9.66
C ILE A 289 -7.51 14.17 8.34
N LEU A 290 -7.95 12.92 8.20
CA LEU A 290 -8.46 12.40 6.93
C LEU A 290 -9.87 11.82 7.11
N PRO A 291 -10.73 11.92 6.07
CA PRO A 291 -12.05 11.31 6.10
C PRO A 291 -11.97 9.80 6.35
N MET A 292 -12.99 9.23 6.98
CA MET A 292 -13.09 7.77 7.15
C MET A 292 -13.43 7.07 5.82
N VAL A 293 -14.18 7.76 4.96
CA VAL A 293 -14.55 7.31 3.61
C VAL A 293 -13.89 8.20 2.57
N TRP A 294 -13.17 7.62 1.60
CA TRP A 294 -12.54 8.36 0.51
C TRP A 294 -13.31 8.14 -0.79
N VAL A 295 -13.40 9.19 -1.61
CA VAL A 295 -14.11 9.16 -2.89
C VAL A 295 -13.10 9.02 -4.02
N ASN A 296 -13.31 8.01 -4.84
CA ASN A 296 -12.55 7.78 -6.07
C ASN A 296 -12.95 8.80 -7.13
N GLU A 297 -11.98 9.59 -7.61
CA GLU A 297 -12.25 10.71 -8.50
C GLU A 297 -12.63 10.29 -9.92
N VAL A 298 -12.27 9.07 -10.33
CA VAL A 298 -12.61 8.52 -11.65
C VAL A 298 -13.95 7.83 -11.63
N THR A 299 -14.23 7.03 -10.59
CA THR A 299 -15.43 6.19 -10.55
C THR A 299 -16.58 6.79 -9.74
N GLY A 300 -16.31 7.78 -8.89
CA GLY A 300 -17.24 8.27 -7.86
C GLY A 300 -17.48 7.26 -6.72
N GLY A 301 -16.80 6.11 -6.74
CA GLY A 301 -16.93 5.06 -5.73
C GLY A 301 -16.44 5.50 -4.36
N LYS A 302 -17.05 4.94 -3.30
CA LYS A 302 -16.70 5.22 -1.91
C LYS A 302 -15.90 4.06 -1.31
N HIS A 303 -14.87 4.41 -0.54
CA HIS A 303 -13.92 3.49 0.03
C HIS A 303 -13.77 3.74 1.53
N PHE A 304 -14.04 2.75 2.39
CA PHE A 304 -13.73 2.85 3.82
C PHE A 304 -12.21 2.74 4.03
N GLN A 305 -11.49 3.85 3.91
CA GLN A 305 -10.05 3.89 3.73
C GLN A 305 -9.38 4.50 4.97
N VAL A 306 -9.17 3.67 5.99
CA VAL A 306 -8.53 4.05 7.25
C VAL A 306 -7.34 3.14 7.51
N GLN A 307 -6.17 3.69 7.81
CA GLN A 307 -4.99 2.89 8.17
C GLN A 307 -5.04 2.56 9.65
N PRO A 308 -5.44 1.35 10.04
CA PRO A 308 -5.94 1.12 11.39
C PRO A 308 -4.83 1.19 12.45
N ASN A 309 -3.61 0.81 12.06
CA ASN A 309 -2.48 0.66 12.99
C ASN A 309 -2.04 1.96 13.69
N ILE A 310 -2.39 3.12 13.15
CA ILE A 310 -1.77 4.41 13.52
C ILE A 310 -2.79 5.53 13.74
N VAL A 311 -4.08 5.21 13.77
CA VAL A 311 -5.11 6.15 14.19
C VAL A 311 -5.02 6.34 15.69
N ARG A 312 -4.96 7.60 16.14
CA ARG A 312 -5.02 7.91 17.58
C ARG A 312 -6.41 8.32 18.04
N ARG A 313 -7.22 8.94 17.17
CA ARG A 313 -8.57 9.38 17.50
C ARG A 313 -9.52 9.22 16.32
N LEU A 314 -10.78 8.91 16.64
CA LEU A 314 -11.89 8.90 15.70
C LEU A 314 -12.91 9.97 16.09
N PHE A 315 -13.48 10.63 15.09
CA PHE A 315 -14.52 11.63 15.26
C PHE A 315 -15.76 11.13 14.56
N ILE A 316 -16.71 10.62 15.35
CA ILE A 316 -17.88 9.89 14.88
C ILE A 316 -19.10 10.79 14.91
N ARG A 317 -19.77 10.93 13.76
CA ARG A 317 -21.06 11.60 13.62
C ARG A 317 -21.82 11.06 12.42
N SER A 318 -23.11 11.36 12.32
CA SER A 318 -24.01 10.91 11.25
C SER A 318 -24.66 12.05 10.46
N GLY A 319 -24.34 13.31 10.77
CA GLY A 319 -24.82 14.49 10.06
C GLY A 319 -23.80 15.64 10.02
N PRO A 320 -23.92 16.56 9.05
CA PRO A 320 -22.94 17.64 8.85
C PRO A 320 -22.93 18.67 9.98
N ASP A 321 -24.06 18.85 10.66
CA ASP A 321 -24.22 19.79 11.78
C ASP A 321 -24.13 19.11 13.15
N GLU A 322 -23.96 17.79 13.17
CA GLU A 322 -23.82 17.03 14.41
C GLU A 322 -22.41 17.23 14.99
N LYS A 323 -22.35 17.53 16.29
CA LYS A 323 -21.09 17.55 17.04
C LYS A 323 -20.55 16.11 17.13
N PRO A 324 -19.31 15.84 16.69
CA PRO A 324 -18.78 14.48 16.71
C PRO A 324 -18.59 13.98 18.14
N ARG A 325 -18.90 12.71 18.34
CA ARG A 325 -18.38 11.93 19.45
C ARG A 325 -16.91 11.63 19.17
N VAL A 326 -16.04 12.05 20.08
CA VAL A 326 -14.60 11.74 19.99
C VAL A 326 -14.36 10.40 20.67
N ILE A 327 -13.66 9.50 19.97
CA ILE A 327 -13.10 8.27 20.53
C ILE A 327 -11.59 8.45 20.58
N ASP A 328 -11.03 8.55 21.77
CA ASP A 328 -9.61 8.72 22.03
C ASP A 328 -9.00 7.66 22.95
N ASP A 329 -9.82 6.79 23.55
CA ASP A 329 -9.34 5.53 24.10
C ASP A 329 -8.85 4.62 22.96
N ILE A 330 -7.55 4.30 22.98
CA ILE A 330 -6.89 3.55 21.91
C ILE A 330 -7.49 2.16 21.72
N LYS A 331 -7.97 1.52 22.80
CA LYS A 331 -8.61 0.22 22.70
C LYS A 331 -9.96 0.36 21.99
N GLU A 332 -10.78 1.34 22.34
CA GLU A 332 -12.06 1.62 21.67
C GLU A 332 -11.86 1.98 20.19
N VAL A 333 -10.86 2.80 19.85
CA VAL A 333 -10.48 3.12 18.46
C VAL A 333 -10.20 1.83 17.66
N ARG A 334 -9.37 0.94 18.21
CA ARG A 334 -8.99 -0.30 17.54
C ARG A 334 -10.13 -1.30 17.46
N ASP A 335 -10.94 -1.43 18.50
CA ASP A 335 -12.11 -2.31 18.49
C ASP A 335 -13.13 -1.85 17.44
N PHE A 336 -13.36 -0.53 17.33
CA PHE A 336 -14.22 0.06 16.31
C PHE A 336 -13.76 -0.30 14.90
N LEU A 337 -12.47 -0.05 14.59
CA LEU A 337 -11.92 -0.33 13.27
C LEU A 337 -11.86 -1.84 12.97
N THR A 338 -11.45 -2.66 13.94
CA THR A 338 -11.40 -4.12 13.81
C THR A 338 -12.78 -4.70 13.50
N ASN A 339 -13.84 -4.21 14.14
CA ASN A 339 -15.21 -4.67 13.91
C ASN A 339 -15.71 -4.41 12.48
N ILE A 340 -15.30 -3.29 11.85
CA ILE A 340 -15.68 -2.97 10.48
C ILE A 340 -14.77 -3.69 9.49
N GLN A 341 -13.45 -3.49 9.62
CA GLN A 341 -12.47 -3.96 8.65
C GLN A 341 -12.35 -5.49 8.64
N GLY A 342 -12.56 -6.14 9.79
CA GLY A 342 -12.57 -7.61 9.91
C GLY A 342 -13.71 -8.30 9.17
N ARG A 343 -14.77 -7.58 8.74
CA ARG A 343 -15.91 -8.16 8.01
C ARG A 343 -15.51 -8.66 6.62
N ILE A 344 -14.58 -7.96 5.96
CA ILE A 344 -14.13 -8.30 4.61
C ILE A 344 -12.81 -9.04 4.60
N LEU A 345 -12.10 -9.14 5.73
CA LEU A 345 -10.88 -9.94 5.85
C LEU A 345 -11.25 -11.44 5.89
N ARG A 346 -11.61 -11.97 4.72
CA ARG A 346 -12.07 -13.34 4.45
C ARG A 346 -11.35 -13.87 3.21
N PRO A 347 -11.04 -15.17 3.11
CA PRO A 347 -10.29 -15.73 1.98
C PRO A 347 -10.83 -15.32 0.60
N GLU A 348 -12.14 -15.30 0.42
CA GLU A 348 -12.81 -14.94 -0.85
C GLU A 348 -12.66 -13.47 -1.27
N ASN A 349 -12.25 -12.58 -0.36
CA ASN A 349 -12.06 -11.15 -0.62
C ASN A 349 -10.59 -10.76 -0.76
N VAL A 350 -9.65 -11.71 -0.58
CA VAL A 350 -8.21 -11.42 -0.63
C VAL A 350 -7.65 -11.78 -2.01
N TYR A 351 -7.08 -10.79 -2.68
CA TYR A 351 -6.19 -11.04 -3.82
C TYR A 351 -4.77 -11.27 -3.31
N VAL A 352 -4.08 -12.31 -3.79
CA VAL A 352 -2.72 -12.68 -3.35
C VAL A 352 -1.91 -13.32 -4.49
N GLY A 353 -2.10 -12.79 -5.70
CA GLY A 353 -1.50 -13.35 -6.91
C GLY A 353 -2.30 -14.52 -7.52
N PRO A 354 -1.69 -15.29 -8.44
CA PRO A 354 -0.26 -15.35 -8.69
C PRO A 354 0.28 -14.29 -9.66
N GLU A 355 1.38 -13.63 -9.27
CA GLU A 355 2.27 -12.90 -10.17
C GLU A 355 3.41 -13.81 -10.65
N ASP A 356 3.79 -13.64 -11.91
CA ASP A 356 4.94 -14.29 -12.52
C ASP A 356 6.17 -13.37 -12.49
N GLU A 357 7.35 -13.95 -12.70
CA GLU A 357 8.57 -13.15 -12.84
C GLU A 357 8.48 -12.23 -14.07
N GLY A 358 8.72 -10.94 -13.83
CA GLY A 358 8.54 -9.87 -14.80
C GLY A 358 7.21 -9.14 -14.70
N ASP A 359 6.23 -9.61 -13.92
CA ASP A 359 4.98 -8.87 -13.77
C ASP A 359 5.16 -7.60 -12.93
N HIS A 360 4.37 -6.58 -13.26
CA HIS A 360 4.39 -5.30 -12.57
C HIS A 360 3.01 -4.95 -12.03
N LEU A 361 2.89 -4.92 -10.71
CA LEU A 361 1.69 -4.48 -10.02
C LEU A 361 1.66 -2.96 -9.88
N PHE A 362 0.51 -2.38 -10.20
CA PHE A 362 0.14 -1.06 -9.73
C PHE A 362 -1.13 -1.16 -8.90
N TRP A 363 -1.23 -0.38 -7.84
CA TRP A 363 -2.48 -0.27 -7.11
C TRP A 363 -2.86 1.17 -6.80
N TYR A 364 -4.17 1.38 -6.74
CA TYR A 364 -4.80 2.57 -6.23
C TYR A 364 -4.76 2.50 -4.71
N ASN A 365 -3.72 3.06 -4.12
CA ASN A 365 -3.44 3.01 -2.68
C ASN A 365 -4.53 3.69 -1.82
N TRP A 366 -5.41 4.48 -2.45
CA TRP A 366 -6.59 5.09 -1.83
C TRP A 366 -7.84 4.19 -1.85
N GLY A 367 -7.78 3.01 -2.46
CA GLY A 367 -8.93 2.10 -2.58
C GLY A 367 -8.67 0.65 -2.15
N VAL A 368 -7.49 0.37 -1.62
CA VAL A 368 -7.12 -0.94 -1.07
C VAL A 368 -6.33 -0.80 0.23
N MET A 369 -6.33 -1.87 1.01
CA MET A 369 -5.26 -2.14 1.96
C MET A 369 -4.47 -3.34 1.48
N HIS A 370 -3.21 -3.42 1.86
CA HIS A 370 -2.33 -4.50 1.50
C HIS A 370 -1.48 -4.97 2.68
N SER A 371 -0.99 -6.21 2.59
CA SER A 371 -0.17 -6.84 3.61
C SER A 371 0.88 -7.74 2.96
N LYS A 372 2.11 -7.69 3.49
CA LYS A 372 3.16 -8.63 3.14
C LYS A 372 2.90 -9.98 3.81
N ILE A 373 3.29 -11.05 3.14
CA ILE A 373 3.29 -12.40 3.70
C ILE A 373 4.73 -12.92 3.71
N ASP A 374 5.23 -13.25 4.91
CA ASP A 374 6.58 -13.80 5.08
C ASP A 374 6.63 -15.28 4.67
N TYR A 375 7.85 -15.75 4.37
CA TYR A 375 8.08 -17.11 3.90
C TYR A 375 9.50 -17.61 4.21
N PRO A 376 9.73 -18.93 4.36
CA PRO A 376 11.07 -19.48 4.55
C PRO A 376 11.98 -19.15 3.37
N VAL A 377 13.18 -18.62 3.61
CA VAL A 377 14.11 -18.23 2.54
C VAL A 377 14.52 -19.42 1.66
N GLU A 378 14.39 -20.63 2.19
CA GLU A 378 14.60 -21.91 1.51
C GLU A 378 13.66 -22.12 0.32
N TYR A 379 12.53 -21.41 0.26
CA TYR A 379 11.62 -21.42 -0.88
C TYR A 379 12.16 -20.58 -2.05
N GLY A 380 13.19 -19.78 -1.83
CA GLY A 380 13.90 -19.04 -2.85
C GLY A 380 14.06 -17.55 -2.55
N VAL A 381 14.96 -16.93 -3.32
CA VAL A 381 15.18 -15.49 -3.28
C VAL A 381 13.95 -14.75 -3.82
N ARG A 382 13.58 -13.67 -3.15
CA ARG A 382 12.64 -12.67 -3.67
C ARG A 382 13.39 -11.41 -4.02
N THR A 383 13.12 -10.89 -5.21
CA THR A 383 13.66 -9.63 -5.71
C THR A 383 12.52 -8.84 -6.33
N ALA A 384 12.36 -7.61 -5.89
CA ALA A 384 11.35 -6.70 -6.40
C ALA A 384 11.80 -5.25 -6.34
N HIS A 385 11.17 -4.42 -7.18
CA HIS A 385 11.29 -2.97 -7.10
C HIS A 385 9.97 -2.40 -6.62
N GLN A 386 9.99 -1.59 -5.57
CA GLN A 386 8.80 -0.90 -5.07
C GLN A 386 9.03 0.61 -5.09
N GLY A 387 8.01 1.36 -5.50
CA GLY A 387 8.05 2.81 -5.46
C GLY A 387 6.66 3.41 -5.37
N TRP A 388 6.61 4.60 -4.80
CA TRP A 388 5.43 5.44 -4.75
C TRP A 388 5.87 6.90 -4.53
N LEU A 389 4.96 7.82 -4.82
CA LEU A 389 5.13 9.25 -4.61
C LEU A 389 4.08 9.74 -3.62
N PRO A 390 4.35 10.76 -2.79
CA PRO A 390 3.29 11.36 -2.00
C PRO A 390 2.21 11.93 -2.90
N GLY A 391 0.97 11.90 -2.42
CA GLY A 391 -0.15 12.43 -3.20
C GLY A 391 0.01 13.93 -3.43
N SER A 392 -0.25 14.39 -4.66
CA SER A 392 -0.33 15.82 -5.00
C SER A 392 -1.41 16.56 -4.22
N LYS A 393 -2.39 15.83 -3.70
CA LYS A 393 -3.51 16.34 -2.89
C LYS A 393 -3.96 15.32 -1.85
N ALA A 394 -4.63 15.81 -0.82
CA ALA A 394 -5.27 14.97 0.17
C ALA A 394 -6.49 14.25 -0.42
N PRO A 395 -6.82 13.04 0.05
CA PRO A 395 -8.05 12.36 -0.30
C PRO A 395 -9.27 13.14 0.20
N LYS A 396 -10.36 13.10 -0.58
CA LYS A 396 -11.62 13.77 -0.24
C LYS A 396 -12.66 12.74 0.19
N GLY A 397 -13.46 13.11 1.18
CA GLY A 397 -14.61 12.32 1.62
C GLY A 397 -15.91 12.82 0.99
N PRO A 398 -17.01 12.07 1.18
CA PRO A 398 -18.34 12.48 0.71
C PRO A 398 -18.83 13.77 1.38
N VAL A 399 -18.42 14.00 2.63
CA VAL A 399 -18.76 15.18 3.43
C VAL A 399 -17.46 15.86 3.90
N PRO A 400 -17.35 17.19 3.81
CA PRO A 400 -16.19 17.93 4.31
C PRO A 400 -15.99 17.76 5.82
N ILE A 401 -14.72 17.78 6.24
CA ILE A 401 -14.35 17.80 7.66
C ILE A 401 -14.50 19.26 8.14
N PRO A 402 -15.17 19.53 9.27
CA PRO A 402 -15.32 20.90 9.77
C PRO A 402 -13.95 21.55 10.04
N GLY A 403 -13.71 22.72 9.44
CA GLY A 403 -12.47 23.49 9.65
C GLY A 403 -11.25 23.04 8.84
N HIS A 404 -11.41 22.09 7.92
CA HIS A 404 -10.38 21.59 6.99
C HIS A 404 -10.93 21.53 5.57
#